data_AF-A0A4U2YQE3-F1
#
_entry.id   AF-A0A4U2YQE3-F1
#
_cell.length_a   1.000
_cell.length_b   1.000
_cell.length_c   1.000
_cell.angle_alpha   90.00
_cell.angle_beta   90.00
_cell.angle_gamma   90.00
#
_symmetry.space_group_name_H-M   'P 1'
#
loop_
_entity.id
_entity.type
_entity.pdbx_description
1 polymer ?
#
loop_
_entity_poly.entity_id
_entity_poly.type
_entity_poly.pdbx_seq_one_letter_code
_entity_poly.pdbx_strand_id
1 'polypeptide(L)'
;MVKRNDPCPCGSGKKYKKCCEGKQQVTVEAVAIEELERVLQTFYLEYPERKDVRAYIEHVGTWQPKLESVLQRELIEAIALDDFFFHQEPSIWKGYLKKTKKKTVRPSTLKVLEGWSQPTLFIGTVTVVEEKYFKASHVLSNEEIYIRRENDKPIPEGMHVFAFILPDGTKQEAHYLAVSTLIFFPQDHEQVFVKLKENFEASNKKVQTFLKEDHLTFWELLVSNGYKGEEFTSFENGVITQVKEFLEQNERETAPMLELLEDYLIEGQPSARKEAAIAAGAIRYGQEKELFESLSLTVKEIAATFDISPSSLTKYYQDLSQYASTK
;
A
#
# COMPACT_ATOMS: atom_id res chain seq x y z
N MET A 1 39.52 -1.22 19.74
CA MET A 1 38.25 -0.50 20.01
C MET A 1 38.46 0.98 19.72
N VAL A 2 37.64 1.60 18.86
CA VAL A 2 37.69 3.05 18.55
C VAL A 2 37.01 3.82 19.69
N LYS A 3 37.62 4.88 20.24
CA LYS A 3 37.01 5.66 21.33
C LYS A 3 35.99 6.66 20.76
N ARG A 4 34.94 6.98 21.52
CA ARG A 4 33.80 7.85 21.12
C ARG A 4 34.18 9.20 20.50
N ASN A 5 35.32 9.77 20.89
CA ASN A 5 35.79 11.06 20.38
C ASN A 5 36.85 10.95 19.26
N ASP A 6 37.32 9.74 18.94
CA ASP A 6 38.29 9.51 17.87
C ASP A 6 37.65 9.73 16.50
N PRO A 7 38.41 10.01 15.43
CA PRO A 7 37.89 10.04 14.06
C PRO A 7 37.20 8.71 13.69
N CYS A 8 36.02 8.74 13.05
CA CYS A 8 35.35 7.48 12.68
C CYS A 8 36.20 6.73 11.63
N PRO A 9 36.41 5.41 11.80
CA PRO A 9 37.12 4.58 10.83
C PRO A 9 36.46 4.46 9.45
N CYS A 10 35.23 4.97 9.23
CA CYS A 10 34.58 4.97 7.92
C CYS A 10 35.14 5.98 6.92
N GLY A 11 36.19 6.73 7.28
CA GLY A 11 36.81 7.71 6.39
C GLY A 11 36.07 9.06 6.30
N SER A 12 35.00 9.27 7.06
CA SER A 12 34.21 10.52 7.00
C SER A 12 34.88 11.76 7.62
N GLY A 13 35.99 11.60 8.35
CA GLY A 13 36.67 12.69 9.07
C GLY A 13 35.91 13.22 10.31
N LYS A 14 34.69 12.75 10.59
CA LYS A 14 33.88 13.15 11.75
C LYS A 14 34.26 12.32 13.00
N LYS A 15 34.06 12.87 14.21
CA LYS A 15 34.20 12.11 15.47
C LYS A 15 33.27 10.88 15.46
N TYR A 16 33.72 9.74 15.99
CA TYR A 16 33.02 8.45 15.98
C TYR A 16 31.57 8.57 16.48
N LYS A 17 31.35 9.26 17.62
CA LYS A 17 30.02 9.56 18.20
C LYS A 17 29.08 10.40 17.34
N LYS A 18 29.62 11.20 16.41
CA LYS A 18 28.86 12.05 15.48
C LYS A 18 28.77 11.46 14.08
N CYS A 19 29.19 10.20 13.93
CA CYS A 19 29.23 9.51 12.66
C CYS A 19 28.66 8.10 12.83
N CYS A 20 29.50 7.08 12.81
CA CYS A 20 29.09 5.69 12.76
C CYS A 20 28.37 5.22 14.03
N GLU A 21 28.84 5.66 15.21
CA GLU A 21 28.17 5.36 16.49
C GLU A 21 26.83 6.10 16.60
N GLY A 22 26.73 7.34 16.11
CA GLY A 22 25.47 8.10 16.09
C GLY A 22 24.46 7.56 15.07
N LYS A 23 24.93 6.98 13.96
CA LYS A 23 24.08 6.27 12.98
C LYS A 23 23.63 4.88 13.47
N GLN A 24 24.35 4.29 14.43
CA GLN A 24 24.02 2.99 15.04
C GLN A 24 23.14 3.10 16.30
N GLN A 25 22.79 4.32 16.73
CA GLN A 25 21.85 4.49 17.84
C GLN A 25 20.43 4.28 17.33
N VAL A 26 19.85 3.12 17.64
CA VAL A 26 18.39 2.95 17.64
C VAL A 26 17.82 4.05 18.54
N THR A 27 17.09 4.99 17.96
CA THR A 27 16.55 6.12 18.72
C THR A 27 15.43 5.63 19.65
N VAL A 28 15.17 6.38 20.72
CA VAL A 28 14.07 6.04 21.65
C VAL A 28 12.73 6.01 20.91
N GLU A 29 12.60 6.86 19.90
CA GLU A 29 11.47 6.94 18.99
C GLU A 29 11.34 5.69 18.11
N ALA A 30 12.44 5.18 17.54
CA ALA A 30 12.44 3.96 16.73
C ALA A 30 12.02 2.74 17.56
N VAL A 31 12.53 2.62 18.80
CA VAL A 31 12.09 1.54 19.71
C VAL A 31 10.61 1.66 20.07
N ALA A 32 10.10 2.88 20.30
CA ALA A 32 8.69 3.09 20.59
C ALA A 32 7.80 2.72 19.39
N ILE A 33 8.24 3.03 18.17
CA ILE A 33 7.54 2.64 16.93
C ILE A 33 7.49 1.11 16.78
N GLU A 34 8.61 0.42 16.97
CA GLU A 34 8.66 -1.04 16.89
C GLU A 34 7.78 -1.69 17.98
N GLU A 35 7.73 -1.11 19.18
CA GLU A 35 6.81 -1.54 20.25
C GLU A 35 5.34 -1.42 19.82
N LEU A 36 4.96 -0.33 19.14
CA LEU A 36 3.60 -0.11 18.65
C LEU A 36 3.23 -1.09 17.52
N GLU A 37 4.13 -1.33 16.58
CA GLU A 37 3.95 -2.32 15.50
C GLU A 37 3.76 -3.72 16.06
N ARG A 38 4.55 -4.11 17.06
CA ARG A 38 4.41 -5.39 17.74
C ARG A 38 3.05 -5.55 18.42
N VAL A 39 2.47 -4.46 18.96
CA VAL A 39 1.12 -4.49 19.52
C VAL A 39 0.09 -4.83 18.44
N LEU A 40 0.18 -4.21 17.26
CA LEU A 40 -0.72 -4.51 16.14
C LEU A 40 -0.55 -5.94 15.65
N GLN A 41 0.69 -6.36 15.36
CA GLN A 41 0.98 -7.71 14.90
C GLN A 41 0.51 -8.79 15.88
N THR A 42 0.75 -8.59 17.19
CA THR A 42 0.31 -9.53 18.22
C THR A 42 -1.21 -9.65 18.24
N PHE A 43 -1.94 -8.57 18.01
CA PHE A 43 -3.41 -8.61 17.96
C PHE A 43 -3.90 -9.54 16.83
N TYR A 44 -3.42 -9.35 15.59
CA TYR A 44 -3.85 -10.19 14.46
C TYR A 44 -3.33 -11.62 14.51
N LEU A 45 -2.26 -11.88 15.27
CA LEU A 45 -1.77 -13.24 15.52
C LEU A 45 -2.61 -14.01 16.55
N GLU A 46 -3.18 -13.31 17.55
CA GLU A 46 -3.89 -13.93 18.67
C GLU A 46 -5.43 -13.91 18.51
N TYR A 47 -5.98 -13.00 17.70
CA TYR A 47 -7.42 -12.79 17.55
C TYR A 47 -7.88 -13.06 16.11
N PRO A 48 -9.11 -13.58 15.92
CA PRO A 48 -10.12 -13.86 16.95
C PRO A 48 -9.75 -15.07 17.82
N GLU A 49 -10.05 -15.01 19.13
CA GLU A 49 -9.87 -16.18 20.00
C GLU A 49 -10.89 -17.26 19.61
N ARG A 50 -10.65 -18.54 19.97
CA ARG A 50 -11.55 -19.67 19.64
C ARG A 50 -13.03 -19.43 19.93
N LYS A 51 -13.34 -18.66 20.98
CA LYS A 51 -14.72 -18.33 21.38
C LYS A 51 -15.39 -17.33 20.41
N ASP A 52 -14.60 -16.50 19.74
CA ASP A 52 -15.05 -15.43 18.83
C ASP A 52 -15.07 -15.91 17.36
N VAL A 53 -14.33 -16.99 17.03
CA VAL A 53 -14.24 -17.57 15.67
C VAL A 53 -15.60 -17.81 15.03
N ARG A 54 -16.59 -18.30 15.80
CA ARG A 54 -17.94 -18.53 15.24
C ARG A 54 -18.60 -17.23 14.79
N ALA A 55 -18.55 -16.19 15.64
CA ALA A 55 -19.12 -14.89 15.31
C ALA A 55 -18.39 -14.24 14.13
N TYR A 56 -17.06 -14.40 14.06
CA TYR A 56 -16.26 -13.96 12.92
C TYR A 56 -16.68 -14.68 11.62
N ILE A 57 -16.83 -16.01 11.61
CA ILE A 57 -17.28 -16.76 10.43
C ILE A 57 -18.68 -16.32 10.00
N GLU A 58 -19.60 -16.12 10.95
CA GLU A 58 -20.94 -15.61 10.66
C GLU A 58 -20.87 -14.21 10.02
N HIS A 59 -19.97 -13.35 10.48
CA HIS A 59 -19.73 -12.03 9.91
C HIS A 59 -19.13 -12.09 8.50
N VAL A 60 -18.06 -12.87 8.27
CA VAL A 60 -17.51 -13.09 6.92
C VAL A 60 -18.60 -13.63 5.99
N GLY A 61 -19.48 -14.50 6.48
CA GLY A 61 -20.63 -15.01 5.73
C GLY A 61 -21.64 -13.95 5.25
N THR A 62 -21.65 -12.73 5.84
CA THR A 62 -22.46 -11.62 5.31
C THR A 62 -21.74 -10.82 4.23
N TRP A 63 -20.41 -10.81 4.26
CA TRP A 63 -19.55 -10.10 3.31
C TRP A 63 -19.32 -10.92 2.04
N GLN A 64 -18.97 -12.20 2.21
CA GLN A 64 -18.46 -13.04 1.15
C GLN A 64 -19.42 -13.17 -0.05
N PRO A 65 -20.73 -13.48 0.11
CA PRO A 65 -21.63 -13.62 -1.03
C PRO A 65 -21.81 -12.35 -1.87
N LYS A 66 -21.51 -11.17 -1.31
CA LYS A 66 -21.61 -9.88 -1.99
C LYS A 66 -20.38 -9.56 -2.83
N LEU A 67 -19.23 -10.17 -2.54
CA LEU A 67 -17.93 -9.78 -3.08
C LEU A 67 -17.19 -10.91 -3.82
N GLU A 68 -17.51 -12.18 -3.54
CA GLU A 68 -16.78 -13.36 -4.03
C GLU A 68 -16.92 -13.61 -5.54
N SER A 69 -17.82 -12.90 -6.23
CA SER A 69 -17.94 -12.99 -7.69
C SER A 69 -16.72 -12.42 -8.42
N VAL A 70 -15.95 -11.56 -7.75
CA VAL A 70 -14.84 -10.82 -8.35
C VAL A 70 -13.63 -10.77 -7.43
N LEU A 71 -13.79 -10.59 -6.12
CA LEU A 71 -12.66 -10.50 -5.18
C LEU A 71 -12.21 -11.87 -4.69
N GLN A 72 -10.89 -12.00 -4.48
CA GLN A 72 -10.30 -13.16 -3.84
C GLN A 72 -10.75 -13.27 -2.39
N ARG A 73 -10.92 -14.50 -1.91
CA ARG A 73 -11.41 -14.78 -0.56
C ARG A 73 -10.51 -14.17 0.51
N GLU A 74 -9.21 -14.19 0.30
CA GLU A 74 -8.20 -13.69 1.25
C GLU A 74 -8.38 -12.18 1.48
N LEU A 75 -8.67 -11.41 0.42
CA LEU A 75 -8.96 -9.98 0.53
C LEU A 75 -10.29 -9.73 1.27
N ILE A 76 -11.34 -10.50 0.93
CA ILE A 76 -12.65 -10.41 1.61
C ILE A 76 -12.51 -10.70 3.10
N GLU A 77 -11.79 -11.76 3.46
CA GLU A 77 -11.54 -12.14 4.85
C GLU A 77 -10.74 -11.03 5.57
N ALA A 78 -9.73 -10.44 4.94
CA ALA A 78 -8.94 -9.36 5.54
C ALA A 78 -9.79 -8.11 5.86
N ILE A 79 -10.60 -7.63 4.91
CA ILE A 79 -11.44 -6.44 5.12
C ILE A 79 -12.58 -6.71 6.12
N ALA A 80 -13.18 -7.91 6.07
CA ALA A 80 -14.24 -8.29 7.00
C ALA A 80 -13.69 -8.53 8.42
N LEU A 81 -12.43 -8.95 8.56
CA LEU A 81 -11.78 -9.11 9.87
C LEU A 81 -11.59 -7.76 10.57
N ASP A 82 -11.19 -6.72 9.84
CA ASP A 82 -11.07 -5.38 10.40
C ASP A 82 -12.43 -4.80 10.79
N ASP A 83 -13.46 -4.97 9.92
CA ASP A 83 -14.82 -4.56 10.25
C ASP A 83 -15.36 -5.29 11.50
N PHE A 84 -15.09 -6.60 11.57
CA PHE A 84 -15.44 -7.42 12.72
C PHE A 84 -14.83 -6.85 14.01
N PHE A 85 -13.54 -6.49 14.02
CA PHE A 85 -12.89 -5.99 15.22
C PHE A 85 -13.25 -4.56 15.59
N PHE A 86 -13.52 -3.69 14.62
CA PHE A 86 -13.62 -2.24 14.89
C PHE A 86 -15.04 -1.70 14.85
N HIS A 87 -15.96 -2.37 14.16
CA HIS A 87 -17.36 -1.95 14.08
C HIS A 87 -18.32 -2.95 14.73
N GLN A 88 -18.17 -4.24 14.47
CA GLN A 88 -19.09 -5.28 14.97
C GLN A 88 -18.80 -5.66 16.44
N GLU A 89 -17.58 -6.07 16.74
CA GLU A 89 -17.11 -6.53 18.06
C GLU A 89 -15.95 -5.67 18.62
N PRO A 90 -16.13 -4.33 18.78
CA PRO A 90 -15.09 -3.43 19.30
C PRO A 90 -14.64 -3.74 20.73
N SER A 91 -15.37 -4.61 21.43
CA SER A 91 -15.01 -5.08 22.77
C SER A 91 -13.72 -5.92 22.75
N ILE A 92 -13.45 -6.64 21.66
CA ILE A 92 -12.26 -7.49 21.49
C ILE A 92 -10.99 -6.63 21.48
N TRP A 93 -10.94 -5.64 20.58
CA TRP A 93 -9.83 -4.68 20.49
C TRP A 93 -9.63 -3.91 21.81
N LYS A 94 -10.71 -3.38 22.39
CA LYS A 94 -10.65 -2.65 23.68
C LYS A 94 -10.16 -3.53 24.82
N GLY A 95 -10.57 -4.80 24.85
CA GLY A 95 -10.13 -5.80 25.81
C GLY A 95 -8.64 -6.12 25.67
N TYR A 96 -8.18 -6.32 24.44
CA TYR A 96 -6.77 -6.50 24.10
C TYR A 96 -5.93 -5.29 24.56
N LEU A 97 -6.29 -4.07 24.15
CA LEU A 97 -5.57 -2.85 24.54
C LEU A 97 -5.52 -2.65 26.05
N LYS A 98 -6.60 -2.99 26.77
CA LYS A 98 -6.61 -2.93 28.24
C LYS A 98 -5.60 -3.90 28.87
N LYS A 99 -5.44 -5.10 28.31
CA LYS A 99 -4.42 -6.06 28.76
C LYS A 99 -3.01 -5.57 28.39
N THR A 100 -2.82 -5.09 27.16
CA THR A 100 -1.53 -4.59 26.66
C THR A 100 -1.02 -3.40 27.49
N LYS A 101 -1.86 -2.38 27.73
CA LYS A 101 -1.50 -1.22 28.55
C LYS A 101 -1.06 -1.57 29.98
N LYS A 102 -1.56 -2.66 30.57
CA LYS A 102 -1.10 -3.11 31.90
C LYS A 102 0.31 -3.69 31.88
N LYS A 103 0.76 -4.21 30.74
CA LYS A 103 2.08 -4.82 30.55
C LYS A 103 3.10 -3.84 29.99
N THR A 104 2.65 -2.78 29.32
CA THR A 104 3.52 -1.74 28.75
C THR A 104 4.18 -0.91 29.85
N VAL A 105 5.51 -0.89 29.87
CA VAL A 105 6.30 -0.14 30.86
C VAL A 105 6.62 1.28 30.38
N ARG A 106 6.82 1.48 29.07
CA ARG A 106 7.27 2.76 28.51
C ARG A 106 6.16 3.81 28.55
N PRO A 107 6.36 4.97 29.21
CA PRO A 107 5.34 6.01 29.29
C PRO A 107 4.93 6.62 27.94
N SER A 108 5.87 6.76 27.00
CA SER A 108 5.56 7.27 25.66
C SER A 108 4.63 6.33 24.91
N THR A 109 4.92 5.02 24.91
CA THR A 109 4.06 3.99 24.30
C THR A 109 2.69 3.94 24.96
N LEU A 110 2.63 3.99 26.30
CA LEU A 110 1.36 4.05 27.05
C LEU A 110 0.47 5.21 26.60
N LYS A 111 1.05 6.42 26.45
CA LYS A 111 0.31 7.59 26.00
C LYS A 111 -0.29 7.42 24.60
N VAL A 112 0.41 6.73 23.70
CA VAL A 112 -0.10 6.43 22.35
C VAL A 112 -1.25 5.43 22.43
N LEU A 113 -1.08 4.35 23.22
CA LEU A 113 -2.11 3.32 23.42
C LEU A 113 -3.39 3.85 24.09
N GLU A 114 -3.35 5.01 24.76
CA GLU A 114 -4.56 5.70 25.24
C GLU A 114 -5.42 6.21 24.08
N GLY A 115 -4.79 6.72 23.02
CA GLY A 115 -5.45 7.16 21.79
C GLY A 115 -5.91 6.01 20.88
N TRP A 116 -5.48 4.78 21.14
CA TRP A 116 -5.78 3.63 20.28
C TRP A 116 -7.14 2.97 20.52
N SER A 117 -7.92 3.45 21.49
CA SER A 117 -9.18 2.79 21.88
C SER A 117 -10.26 2.75 20.80
N GLN A 118 -10.15 3.56 19.76
CA GLN A 118 -11.11 3.70 18.67
C GLN A 118 -10.38 3.87 17.32
N PRO A 119 -10.01 2.76 16.66
CA PRO A 119 -9.64 2.78 15.25
C PRO A 119 -10.77 3.42 14.44
N THR A 120 -10.40 4.27 13.49
CA THR A 120 -11.37 4.98 12.65
C THR A 120 -11.16 4.56 11.21
N LEU A 121 -12.24 4.24 10.50
CA LEU A 121 -12.17 3.97 9.07
C LEU A 121 -11.89 5.27 8.32
N PHE A 122 -10.86 5.26 7.49
CA PHE A 122 -10.49 6.34 6.58
C PHE A 122 -10.67 5.88 5.13
N ILE A 123 -11.39 6.69 4.36
CA ILE A 123 -11.51 6.55 2.91
C ILE A 123 -11.18 7.91 2.30
N GLY A 124 -10.19 7.96 1.42
CA GLY A 124 -9.69 9.22 0.88
C GLY A 124 -8.86 9.08 -0.37
N THR A 125 -8.17 10.16 -0.73
CA THR A 125 -7.31 10.25 -1.91
C THR A 125 -5.93 10.74 -1.52
N VAL A 126 -4.88 10.08 -2.00
CA VAL A 126 -3.47 10.44 -1.82
C VAL A 126 -3.22 11.75 -2.57
N THR A 127 -2.72 12.75 -1.85
CA THR A 127 -2.46 14.09 -2.40
C THR A 127 -0.99 14.38 -2.60
N VAL A 128 -0.13 13.84 -1.72
CA VAL A 128 1.33 14.07 -1.74
C VAL A 128 2.02 12.86 -1.13
N VAL A 129 3.14 12.42 -1.69
CA VAL A 129 3.94 11.33 -1.12
C VAL A 129 5.30 11.84 -0.64
N GLU A 130 5.63 11.51 0.59
CA GLU A 130 6.89 11.85 1.26
C GLU A 130 7.67 10.57 1.61
N GLU A 131 8.88 10.71 2.15
CA GLU A 131 9.76 9.57 2.47
C GLU A 131 9.10 8.59 3.45
N LYS A 132 8.45 9.08 4.53
CA LYS A 132 7.90 8.24 5.60
C LYS A 132 6.38 8.23 5.69
N TYR A 133 5.73 9.18 5.03
CA TYR A 133 4.30 9.39 5.08
C TYR A 133 3.79 9.68 3.67
N PHE A 134 2.50 9.52 3.47
CA PHE A 134 1.79 10.19 2.40
C PHE A 134 0.66 11.01 3.02
N LYS A 135 0.38 12.14 2.40
CA LYS A 135 -0.76 12.99 2.74
C LYS A 135 -1.98 12.49 1.98
N ALA A 136 -3.13 12.42 2.65
CA ALA A 136 -4.39 12.04 2.03
C ALA A 136 -5.53 12.95 2.50
N SER A 137 -6.45 13.25 1.58
CA SER A 137 -7.68 14.01 1.86
C SER A 137 -8.85 13.05 2.01
N HIS A 138 -9.57 13.12 3.13
CA HIS A 138 -10.75 12.31 3.40
C HIS A 138 -11.89 12.64 2.42
N VAL A 139 -12.49 11.63 1.78
CA VAL A 139 -13.49 11.83 0.70
C VAL A 139 -14.75 12.56 1.17
N LEU A 140 -15.20 12.29 2.40
CA LEU A 140 -16.42 12.87 2.98
C LEU A 140 -16.22 14.21 3.71
N SER A 141 -15.16 14.36 4.53
CA SER A 141 -14.94 15.56 5.35
C SER A 141 -13.99 16.58 4.70
N ASN A 142 -13.21 16.19 3.70
CA ASN A 142 -12.06 16.93 3.16
C ASN A 142 -10.97 17.23 4.21
N GLU A 143 -10.97 16.52 5.34
CA GLU A 143 -9.89 16.61 6.32
C GLU A 143 -8.63 15.97 5.74
N GLU A 144 -7.51 16.67 5.86
CA GLU A 144 -6.21 16.18 5.40
C GLU A 144 -5.44 15.55 6.56
N ILE A 145 -4.88 14.36 6.32
CA ILE A 145 -4.08 13.63 7.29
C ILE A 145 -2.81 13.09 6.66
N TYR A 146 -1.86 12.70 7.50
CA TYR A 146 -0.62 12.01 7.14
C TYR A 146 -0.73 10.56 7.58
N ILE A 147 -0.61 9.63 6.64
CA ILE A 147 -0.61 8.19 6.92
C ILE A 147 0.81 7.67 6.69
N ARG A 148 1.35 6.97 7.68
CA ARG A 148 2.68 6.37 7.63
C ARG A 148 2.75 5.30 6.56
N ARG A 149 3.81 5.32 5.76
CA ARG A 149 4.09 4.28 4.75
C ARG A 149 4.51 2.99 5.45
N GLU A 150 4.01 1.85 4.97
CA GLU A 150 4.38 0.52 5.50
C GLU A 150 5.71 0.03 4.94
N ASN A 151 6.08 0.50 3.76
CA ASN A 151 7.30 0.17 3.05
C ASN A 151 7.67 1.30 2.09
N ASP A 152 8.83 1.17 1.44
CA ASP A 152 9.31 2.13 0.47
C ASP A 152 8.66 1.94 -0.92
N LYS A 153 7.66 1.04 -1.05
CA LYS A 153 6.94 0.89 -2.32
C LYS A 153 6.30 2.22 -2.68
N PRO A 154 6.32 2.58 -3.96
CA PRO A 154 5.86 3.89 -4.40
C PRO A 154 4.34 3.93 -4.40
N ILE A 155 3.82 5.13 -4.22
CA ILE A 155 2.38 5.37 -4.16
C ILE A 155 2.10 6.52 -5.13
N PRO A 156 1.44 6.26 -6.26
CA PRO A 156 0.94 7.28 -7.16
C PRO A 156 0.10 8.34 -6.44
N GLU A 157 0.39 9.63 -6.69
CA GLU A 157 -0.55 10.70 -6.32
C GLU A 157 -1.88 10.49 -7.04
N GLY A 158 -2.98 10.86 -6.39
CA GLY A 158 -4.34 10.67 -6.91
C GLY A 158 -4.92 9.28 -6.66
N MET A 159 -4.14 8.27 -6.25
CA MET A 159 -4.71 6.99 -5.82
C MET A 159 -5.65 7.17 -4.65
N HIS A 160 -6.69 6.36 -4.60
CA HIS A 160 -7.55 6.32 -3.43
C HIS A 160 -6.99 5.38 -2.38
N VAL A 161 -7.40 5.57 -1.12
CA VAL A 161 -6.95 4.77 0.01
C VAL A 161 -8.12 4.38 0.91
N PHE A 162 -8.09 3.13 1.38
CA PHE A 162 -8.97 2.59 2.43
C PHE A 162 -8.10 1.98 3.52
N ALA A 163 -8.30 2.42 4.75
CA ALA A 163 -7.62 1.85 5.91
C ALA A 163 -8.38 2.17 7.20
N PHE A 164 -8.33 1.25 8.17
CA PHE A 164 -8.51 1.66 9.56
C PHE A 164 -7.23 2.34 10.03
N ILE A 165 -7.37 3.50 10.67
CA ILE A 165 -6.24 4.32 11.11
C ILE A 165 -6.23 4.55 12.62
N LEU A 166 -5.02 4.70 13.15
CA LEU A 166 -4.71 4.98 14.55
C LEU A 166 -3.60 6.03 14.66
N PRO A 167 -3.55 6.86 15.72
CA PRO A 167 -2.45 7.78 15.94
C PRO A 167 -1.09 7.07 15.89
N ASP A 168 -0.14 7.59 15.11
CA ASP A 168 1.12 6.91 14.80
C ASP A 168 2.14 6.88 15.97
N GLY A 169 1.88 7.68 17.00
CA GLY A 169 2.72 7.82 18.18
C GLY A 169 3.84 8.85 18.08
N THR A 170 3.99 9.57 16.96
CA THR A 170 5.00 10.64 16.80
C THR A 170 4.62 11.94 17.49
N LYS A 171 3.39 12.05 18.01
CA LYS A 171 2.80 13.25 18.64
C LYS A 171 2.60 14.42 17.68
N GLN A 172 2.78 14.19 16.39
CA GLN A 172 2.41 15.17 15.38
C GLN A 172 0.89 15.14 15.20
N GLU A 173 0.28 16.30 15.03
CA GLU A 173 -1.15 16.39 14.74
C GLU A 173 -1.44 15.76 13.37
N ALA A 174 -2.63 15.17 13.24
CA ALA A 174 -3.09 14.51 12.01
C ALA A 174 -2.15 13.42 11.45
N HIS A 175 -1.28 12.82 12.27
CA HIS A 175 -0.41 11.72 11.87
C HIS A 175 -0.92 10.38 12.38
N TYR A 176 -1.05 9.44 11.44
CA TYR A 176 -1.66 8.14 11.66
C TYR A 176 -0.85 7.03 11.02
N LEU A 177 -1.10 5.81 11.47
CA LEU A 177 -0.70 4.57 10.82
C LEU A 177 -1.94 3.75 10.48
N ALA A 178 -1.84 2.90 9.47
CA ALA A 178 -2.83 1.87 9.20
C ALA A 178 -2.71 0.75 10.24
N VAL A 179 -3.84 0.19 10.67
CA VAL A 179 -3.84 -0.85 11.72
C VAL A 179 -3.37 -2.20 11.17
N SER A 180 -3.81 -2.55 9.96
CA SER A 180 -3.60 -3.86 9.32
C SER A 180 -3.65 -3.76 7.81
N THR A 181 -4.80 -3.34 7.26
CA THR A 181 -5.01 -3.20 5.83
C THR A 181 -4.80 -1.76 5.42
N LEU A 182 -3.86 -1.56 4.49
CA LEU A 182 -3.67 -0.30 3.77
C LEU A 182 -3.87 -0.58 2.28
N ILE A 183 -5.10 -0.35 1.81
CA ILE A 183 -5.50 -0.68 0.45
C ILE A 183 -5.49 0.59 -0.39
N PHE A 184 -4.80 0.53 -1.53
CA PHE A 184 -4.83 1.59 -2.53
C PHE A 184 -5.69 1.17 -3.71
N PHE A 185 -6.51 2.09 -4.22
CA PHE A 185 -7.30 1.87 -5.42
C PHE A 185 -6.78 2.77 -6.54
N PRO A 186 -6.61 2.24 -7.76
CA PRO A 186 -6.22 3.05 -8.90
C PRO A 186 -7.27 4.13 -9.23
N GLN A 187 -6.83 5.18 -9.92
CA GLN A 187 -7.64 6.37 -10.22
C GLN A 187 -8.84 6.10 -11.14
N ASP A 188 -8.85 4.98 -11.86
CA ASP A 188 -9.98 4.60 -12.72
C ASP A 188 -11.26 4.28 -11.91
N HIS A 189 -11.15 4.06 -10.60
CA HIS A 189 -12.28 3.88 -9.69
C HIS A 189 -12.86 5.18 -9.11
N GLU A 190 -12.40 6.37 -9.52
CA GLU A 190 -12.85 7.68 -8.99
C GLU A 190 -14.38 7.82 -8.94
N GLN A 191 -15.10 7.30 -9.94
CA GLN A 191 -16.56 7.38 -9.97
C GLN A 191 -17.24 6.70 -8.77
N VAL A 192 -16.61 5.65 -8.22
CA VAL A 192 -17.09 4.96 -7.02
C VAL A 192 -16.95 5.85 -5.78
N PHE A 193 -15.87 6.63 -5.69
CA PHE A 193 -15.62 7.56 -4.59
C PHE A 193 -16.52 8.80 -4.67
N VAL A 194 -16.75 9.32 -5.87
CA VAL A 194 -17.79 10.34 -6.12
C VAL A 194 -19.14 9.82 -5.63
N LYS A 195 -19.50 8.58 -5.98
CA LYS A 195 -20.78 8.00 -5.59
C LYS A 195 -20.89 7.73 -4.09
N LEU A 196 -19.81 7.34 -3.44
CA LEU A 196 -19.72 7.22 -1.98
C LEU A 196 -20.08 8.55 -1.31
N LYS A 197 -19.53 9.66 -1.81
CA LYS A 197 -19.82 11.01 -1.31
C LYS A 197 -21.28 11.41 -1.51
N GLU A 198 -21.84 11.16 -2.70
CA GLU A 198 -23.27 11.40 -2.95
C GLU A 198 -24.16 10.61 -1.98
N ASN A 199 -23.85 9.32 -1.74
CA ASN A 199 -24.59 8.47 -0.81
C ASN A 199 -24.49 9.00 0.63
N PHE A 200 -23.33 9.49 1.04
CA PHE A 200 -23.13 10.12 2.34
C PHE A 200 -23.98 11.39 2.48
N GLU A 201 -23.94 12.30 1.50
CA GLU A 201 -24.70 13.55 1.50
C GLU A 201 -26.21 13.29 1.56
N ALA A 202 -26.69 12.22 0.89
CA ALA A 202 -28.09 11.80 0.94
C ALA A 202 -28.50 11.17 2.29
N SER A 203 -27.55 10.61 3.04
CA SER A 203 -27.83 9.84 4.28
C SER A 203 -28.18 10.69 5.50
N ASN A 204 -27.76 11.96 5.54
CA ASN A 204 -27.78 12.83 6.73
C ASN A 204 -27.07 12.25 7.97
N LYS A 205 -26.25 11.19 7.83
CA LYS A 205 -25.48 10.59 8.92
C LYS A 205 -24.22 11.41 9.20
N LYS A 206 -23.60 11.23 10.37
CA LYS A 206 -22.24 11.69 10.62
C LYS A 206 -21.25 10.77 9.91
N VAL A 207 -20.09 11.30 9.49
CA VAL A 207 -19.04 10.54 8.75
C VAL A 207 -18.74 9.19 9.40
N GLN A 208 -18.42 9.16 10.70
CA GLN A 208 -18.10 7.91 11.41
C GLN A 208 -19.25 6.90 11.42
N THR A 209 -20.49 7.36 11.56
CA THR A 209 -21.68 6.49 11.56
C THR A 209 -21.94 5.94 10.17
N PHE A 210 -21.83 6.77 9.14
CA PHE A 210 -21.98 6.35 7.75
C PHE A 210 -20.93 5.32 7.35
N LEU A 211 -19.64 5.61 7.59
CA LEU A 211 -18.57 4.67 7.28
C LEU A 211 -18.74 3.35 8.04
N LYS A 212 -19.13 3.40 9.32
CA LYS A 212 -19.41 2.19 10.10
C LYS A 212 -20.52 1.32 9.50
N GLU A 213 -21.62 1.93 9.08
CA GLU A 213 -22.82 1.20 8.66
C GLU A 213 -22.85 0.84 7.17
N ASP A 214 -22.20 1.65 6.32
CA ASP A 214 -22.42 1.62 4.86
C ASP A 214 -21.17 1.26 4.05
N HIS A 215 -19.99 1.09 4.66
CA HIS A 215 -18.77 0.79 3.88
C HIS A 215 -18.78 -0.60 3.21
N LEU A 216 -19.59 -1.57 3.65
CA LEU A 216 -19.82 -2.80 2.87
C LEU A 216 -20.49 -2.48 1.52
N THR A 217 -21.44 -1.55 1.50
CA THR A 217 -22.06 -1.09 0.24
C THR A 217 -21.07 -0.35 -0.66
N PHE A 218 -20.06 0.31 -0.08
CA PHE A 218 -18.93 0.85 -0.84
C PHE A 218 -18.13 -0.27 -1.53
N TRP A 219 -17.84 -1.37 -0.84
CA TRP A 219 -17.17 -2.53 -1.44
C TRP A 219 -18.02 -3.21 -2.53
N GLU A 220 -19.34 -3.32 -2.33
CA GLU A 220 -20.27 -3.78 -3.37
C GLU A 220 -20.22 -2.87 -4.61
N LEU A 221 -20.15 -1.55 -4.39
CA LEU A 221 -20.06 -0.58 -5.46
C LEU A 221 -18.75 -0.70 -6.24
N LEU A 222 -17.62 -0.84 -5.55
CA LEU A 222 -16.31 -1.11 -6.17
C LEU A 222 -16.38 -2.34 -7.08
N VAL A 223 -16.84 -3.48 -6.56
CA VAL A 223 -16.94 -4.73 -7.32
C VAL A 223 -17.86 -4.61 -8.52
N SER A 224 -19.04 -3.98 -8.33
CA SER A 224 -19.99 -3.76 -9.43
C SER A 224 -19.46 -2.84 -10.54
N ASN A 225 -18.46 -2.00 -10.23
CA ASN A 225 -17.75 -1.13 -11.17
C ASN A 225 -16.41 -1.72 -11.65
N GLY A 226 -16.17 -3.00 -11.38
CA GLY A 226 -15.08 -3.75 -11.99
C GLY A 226 -13.79 -3.84 -11.17
N TYR A 227 -13.77 -3.36 -9.92
CA TYR A 227 -12.64 -3.59 -9.01
C TYR A 227 -12.50 -5.08 -8.67
N LYS A 228 -11.29 -5.62 -8.87
CA LYS A 228 -10.94 -7.03 -8.70
C LYS A 228 -9.85 -7.28 -7.66
N GLY A 229 -9.48 -6.26 -6.89
CA GLY A 229 -8.34 -6.34 -5.98
C GLY A 229 -7.01 -6.00 -6.66
N GLU A 230 -7.05 -5.39 -7.85
CA GLU A 230 -5.85 -4.94 -8.55
C GLU A 230 -5.19 -3.73 -7.87
N GLU A 231 -3.85 -3.74 -7.82
CA GLU A 231 -3.02 -2.63 -7.34
C GLU A 231 -2.72 -1.60 -8.46
N PHE A 232 -2.87 -2.03 -9.71
CA PHE A 232 -2.55 -1.27 -10.92
C PHE A 232 -3.82 -0.84 -11.64
N THR A 233 -3.76 0.31 -12.33
CA THR A 233 -4.82 0.73 -13.26
C THR A 233 -5.03 -0.30 -14.36
N SER A 234 -6.18 -0.26 -15.02
CA SER A 234 -6.45 -1.05 -16.23
C SER A 234 -5.33 -0.95 -17.29
N PHE A 235 -4.81 0.26 -17.50
CA PHE A 235 -3.72 0.51 -18.45
C PHE A 235 -2.40 -0.16 -18.02
N GLU A 236 -1.99 0.01 -16.76
CA GLU A 236 -0.77 -0.59 -16.22
C GLU A 236 -0.84 -2.12 -16.21
N ASN A 237 -1.98 -2.69 -15.83
CA ASN A 237 -2.23 -4.14 -15.92
C ASN A 237 -2.13 -4.64 -17.36
N GLY A 238 -2.61 -3.85 -18.33
CA GLY A 238 -2.45 -4.15 -19.75
C GLY A 238 -0.98 -4.20 -20.19
N VAL A 239 -0.14 -3.28 -19.69
CA VAL A 239 1.32 -3.32 -19.92
C VAL A 239 1.95 -4.57 -19.31
N ILE A 240 1.66 -4.87 -18.04
CA ILE A 240 2.21 -6.03 -17.31
C ILE A 240 1.81 -7.33 -18.02
N THR A 241 0.55 -7.46 -18.40
CA THR A 241 0.01 -8.65 -19.07
C THR A 241 0.66 -8.86 -20.42
N GLN A 242 0.83 -7.81 -21.23
CA GLN A 242 1.50 -7.93 -22.54
C GLN A 242 2.96 -8.36 -22.40
N VAL A 243 3.70 -7.87 -21.40
CA VAL A 243 5.08 -8.30 -21.13
C VAL A 243 5.11 -9.75 -20.66
N LYS A 244 4.23 -10.11 -19.73
CA LYS A 244 4.11 -11.47 -19.19
C LYS A 244 3.79 -12.48 -20.29
N GLU A 245 2.74 -12.22 -21.07
CA GLU A 245 2.33 -13.10 -22.18
C GLU A 245 3.43 -13.24 -23.22
N PHE A 246 4.12 -12.15 -23.58
CA PHE A 246 5.24 -12.21 -24.51
C PHE A 246 6.36 -13.12 -23.99
N LEU A 247 6.75 -12.98 -22.73
CA LEU A 247 7.81 -13.80 -22.13
C LEU A 247 7.39 -15.27 -22.01
N GLU A 248 6.16 -15.55 -21.56
CA GLU A 248 5.62 -16.91 -21.44
C GLU A 248 5.53 -17.61 -22.80
N GLN A 249 5.04 -16.91 -23.84
CA GLN A 249 4.97 -17.45 -25.21
C GLN A 249 6.34 -17.76 -25.80
N ASN A 250 7.39 -17.11 -25.30
CA ASN A 250 8.78 -17.34 -25.71
C ASN A 250 9.55 -18.21 -24.69
N GLU A 251 8.86 -18.88 -23.78
CA GLU A 251 9.45 -19.77 -22.77
C GLU A 251 10.54 -19.07 -21.93
N ARG A 252 10.28 -17.83 -21.51
CA ARG A 252 11.20 -17.02 -20.70
C ARG A 252 10.73 -16.86 -19.26
N GLU A 253 11.70 -16.78 -18.35
CA GLU A 253 11.44 -16.38 -16.97
C GLU A 253 10.89 -14.95 -16.94
N THR A 254 9.81 -14.76 -16.19
CA THR A 254 9.05 -13.50 -16.17
C THR A 254 9.43 -12.60 -15.00
N ALA A 255 9.72 -13.19 -13.84
CA ALA A 255 9.80 -12.49 -12.56
C ALA A 255 10.78 -11.30 -12.56
N PRO A 256 12.04 -11.42 -13.00
CA PRO A 256 12.99 -10.30 -12.90
C PRO A 256 12.59 -9.08 -13.74
N MET A 257 11.94 -9.29 -14.89
CA MET A 257 11.45 -8.20 -15.73
C MET A 257 10.15 -7.60 -15.18
N LEU A 258 9.22 -8.45 -14.70
CA LEU A 258 7.97 -7.97 -14.15
C LEU A 258 8.17 -7.16 -12.86
N GLU A 259 9.06 -7.60 -11.96
CA GLU A 259 9.39 -6.86 -10.73
C GLU A 259 9.87 -5.43 -11.04
N LEU A 260 10.81 -5.28 -11.98
CA LEU A 260 11.30 -3.95 -12.39
C LEU A 260 10.21 -3.13 -13.11
N LEU A 261 9.39 -3.78 -13.93
CA LEU A 261 8.33 -3.12 -14.68
C LEU A 261 7.24 -2.57 -13.76
N GLU A 262 6.80 -3.36 -12.79
CA GLU A 262 5.83 -2.95 -11.78
C GLU A 262 6.33 -1.72 -11.03
N ASP A 263 7.56 -1.79 -10.50
CA ASP A 263 8.24 -0.67 -9.88
C ASP A 263 8.26 0.58 -10.79
N TYR A 264 8.63 0.42 -12.07
CA TYR A 264 8.66 1.53 -13.03
C TYR A 264 7.29 2.12 -13.33
N LEU A 265 6.24 1.31 -13.43
CA LEU A 265 4.88 1.80 -13.66
C LEU A 265 4.40 2.63 -12.47
N ILE A 266 4.72 2.21 -11.25
CA ILE A 266 4.33 2.88 -10.02
C ILE A 266 5.15 4.17 -9.78
N GLU A 267 6.49 4.11 -9.87
CA GLU A 267 7.37 5.27 -9.61
C GLU A 267 7.43 6.25 -10.78
N GLY A 268 7.56 5.70 -11.99
CA GLY A 268 7.80 6.48 -13.20
C GLY A 268 6.52 7.07 -13.80
N GLN A 269 5.36 6.51 -13.44
CA GLN A 269 4.04 6.87 -13.97
C GLN A 269 4.07 7.22 -15.48
N PRO A 270 4.61 6.33 -16.33
CA PRO A 270 4.87 6.65 -17.72
C PRO A 270 3.57 6.90 -18.50
N SER A 271 3.48 8.07 -19.13
CA SER A 271 2.32 8.39 -19.97
C SER A 271 2.52 7.88 -21.41
N ALA A 272 1.62 7.00 -21.86
CA ALA A 272 1.58 6.47 -23.21
C ALA A 272 0.15 6.36 -23.75
N ARG A 273 -0.01 6.46 -25.08
CA ARG A 273 -1.32 6.26 -25.74
C ARG A 273 -1.70 4.79 -25.91
N LYS A 274 -0.71 3.91 -26.03
CA LYS A 274 -0.87 2.46 -26.18
C LYS A 274 -0.01 1.78 -25.13
N GLU A 275 -0.58 0.83 -24.40
CA GLU A 275 0.10 -0.04 -23.44
C GLU A 275 1.32 -0.74 -24.09
N ALA A 276 1.11 -1.23 -25.32
CA ALA A 276 2.11 -1.92 -26.13
C ALA A 276 3.40 -1.13 -26.33
N ALA A 277 3.35 0.20 -26.28
CA ALA A 277 4.53 1.04 -26.41
C ALA A 277 5.49 0.89 -25.22
N ILE A 278 4.94 0.84 -24.00
CA ILE A 278 5.73 0.62 -22.78
C ILE A 278 6.17 -0.85 -22.72
N ALA A 279 5.26 -1.78 -23.01
CA ALA A 279 5.56 -3.22 -22.98
C ALA A 279 6.75 -3.58 -23.90
N ALA A 280 6.76 -3.08 -25.13
CA ALA A 280 7.87 -3.31 -26.05
C ALA A 280 9.19 -2.66 -25.60
N GLY A 281 9.11 -1.47 -24.98
CA GLY A 281 10.27 -0.80 -24.38
C GLY A 281 10.87 -1.63 -23.24
N ALA A 282 10.00 -2.20 -22.40
CA ALA A 282 10.37 -3.11 -21.31
C ALA A 282 11.01 -4.40 -21.83
N ILE A 283 10.45 -5.06 -22.86
CA ILE A 283 11.06 -6.24 -23.48
C ILE A 283 12.46 -5.95 -24.02
N ARG A 284 12.63 -4.82 -24.72
CA ARG A 284 13.96 -4.43 -25.20
C ARG A 284 14.93 -4.22 -24.04
N TYR A 285 14.49 -3.52 -23.00
CA TYR A 285 15.32 -3.27 -21.83
C TYR A 285 15.74 -4.57 -21.15
N GLY A 286 14.79 -5.47 -20.87
CA GLY A 286 15.06 -6.75 -20.24
C GLY A 286 16.00 -7.63 -21.07
N GLN A 287 15.88 -7.61 -22.40
CA GLN A 287 16.82 -8.32 -23.28
C GLN A 287 18.23 -7.74 -23.20
N GLU A 288 18.38 -6.40 -23.25
CA GLU A 288 19.68 -5.74 -23.20
C GLU A 288 20.34 -5.80 -21.81
N LYS A 289 19.55 -5.98 -20.75
CA LYS A 289 20.03 -6.06 -19.35
C LYS A 289 20.00 -7.47 -18.77
N GLU A 290 19.75 -8.47 -19.60
CA GLU A 290 19.78 -9.89 -19.22
C GLU A 290 18.82 -10.20 -18.05
N LEU A 291 17.66 -9.55 -18.00
CA LEU A 291 16.59 -9.84 -17.04
C LEU A 291 15.81 -11.12 -17.38
N PHE A 292 16.06 -11.68 -18.56
CA PHE A 292 15.62 -13.00 -19.01
C PHE A 292 16.60 -13.50 -20.08
N GLU A 293 16.56 -14.80 -20.39
CA GLU A 293 17.39 -15.37 -21.45
C GLU A 293 17.13 -14.66 -22.78
N SER A 294 18.16 -14.04 -23.36
CA SER A 294 18.00 -13.19 -24.56
C SER A 294 17.35 -13.94 -25.72
N LEU A 295 16.38 -13.28 -26.38
CA LEU A 295 15.76 -13.75 -27.61
C LEU A 295 16.52 -13.30 -28.86
N SER A 296 17.54 -12.46 -28.70
CA SER A 296 18.31 -11.84 -29.79
C SER A 296 17.45 -11.10 -30.82
N LEU A 297 16.27 -10.62 -30.42
CA LEU A 297 15.38 -9.86 -31.28
C LEU A 297 15.91 -8.44 -31.51
N THR A 298 15.84 -7.98 -32.75
CA THR A 298 16.15 -6.60 -33.10
C THR A 298 15.03 -5.66 -32.64
N VAL A 299 15.36 -4.36 -32.50
CA VAL A 299 14.37 -3.31 -32.18
C VAL A 299 13.19 -3.31 -33.16
N LYS A 300 13.43 -3.63 -34.43
CA LYS A 300 12.37 -3.69 -35.45
C LYS A 300 11.44 -4.88 -35.25
N GLU A 301 11.98 -6.03 -34.89
CA GLU A 301 11.19 -7.24 -34.63
C GLU A 301 10.33 -7.07 -33.38
N ILE A 302 10.90 -6.57 -32.28
CA ILE A 302 10.12 -6.28 -31.07
C ILE A 302 9.01 -5.26 -31.38
N ALA A 303 9.33 -4.16 -32.05
CA ALA A 303 8.32 -3.15 -32.40
C ALA A 303 7.20 -3.71 -33.28
N ALA A 304 7.52 -4.60 -34.21
CA ALA A 304 6.54 -5.26 -35.06
C ALA A 304 5.63 -6.22 -34.27
N THR A 305 6.18 -7.00 -33.33
CA THR A 305 5.39 -7.91 -32.49
C THR A 305 4.32 -7.17 -31.67
N PHE A 306 4.64 -5.97 -31.19
CA PHE A 306 3.74 -5.16 -30.36
C PHE A 306 2.90 -4.14 -31.17
N ASP A 307 2.92 -4.16 -32.51
CA ASP A 307 2.22 -3.17 -33.36
C ASP A 307 2.49 -1.70 -32.98
N ILE A 308 3.78 -1.38 -32.82
CA ILE A 308 4.25 -0.03 -32.52
C ILE A 308 5.40 0.39 -33.45
N SER A 309 5.74 1.68 -33.41
CA SER A 309 6.92 2.17 -34.12
C SER A 309 8.22 1.92 -33.31
N PRO A 310 9.36 1.66 -33.97
CA PRO A 310 10.66 1.55 -33.31
C PRO A 310 11.04 2.79 -32.48
N SER A 311 10.57 3.99 -32.86
CA SER A 311 10.79 5.22 -32.10
C SER A 311 9.99 5.25 -30.80
N SER A 312 8.73 4.79 -30.83
CA SER A 312 7.91 4.66 -29.60
C SER A 312 8.54 3.66 -28.63
N LEU A 313 8.98 2.51 -29.14
CA LEU A 313 9.72 1.52 -28.35
C LEU A 313 10.97 2.14 -27.71
N THR A 314 11.78 2.82 -28.52
CA THR A 314 13.05 3.40 -28.07
C THR A 314 12.85 4.45 -26.98
N LYS A 315 11.78 5.26 -27.07
CA LYS A 315 11.42 6.21 -26.01
C LYS A 315 11.23 5.48 -24.67
N TYR A 316 10.35 4.49 -24.59
CA TYR A 316 10.06 3.83 -23.31
C TYR A 316 11.20 2.94 -22.81
N TYR A 317 12.03 2.41 -23.71
CA TYR A 317 13.32 1.81 -23.33
C TYR A 317 14.23 2.84 -22.63
N GLN A 318 14.33 4.07 -23.16
CA GLN A 318 15.14 5.14 -22.57
C GLN A 318 14.57 5.59 -21.23
N ASP A 319 13.25 5.78 -21.15
CA ASP A 319 12.56 6.16 -19.92
C ASP A 319 12.81 5.11 -18.82
N LEU A 320 12.64 3.81 -19.14
CA LEU A 320 12.93 2.72 -18.21
C LEU A 320 14.42 2.61 -17.85
N SER A 321 15.32 2.88 -18.80
CA SER A 321 16.77 2.91 -18.53
C SER A 321 17.16 4.04 -17.59
N GLN A 322 16.55 5.21 -17.77
CA GLN A 322 16.76 6.35 -16.89
C GLN A 322 16.25 6.03 -15.49
N TYR A 323 15.04 5.48 -15.38
CA TYR A 323 14.48 5.04 -14.12
C TYR A 323 15.40 4.05 -13.38
N ALA A 324 15.80 2.97 -14.05
CA ALA A 324 16.64 1.95 -13.45
C ALA A 324 18.04 2.46 -13.02
N SER A 325 18.53 3.55 -13.64
CA SER A 325 19.80 4.19 -13.23
C SER A 325 19.71 5.01 -11.95
N THR A 326 18.49 5.28 -11.46
CA THR A 326 18.24 6.06 -10.24
C THR A 326 18.02 5.21 -8.98
N LYS A 327 17.91 3.88 -9.13
CA LYS A 327 17.90 2.91 -8.03
C LYS A 327 19.31 2.49 -7.63
#